data_AF-A0A959KI69-F1
#
_entry.id   AF-A0A959KI69-F1
#
_cell.length_a   1.000
_cell.length_b   1.000
_cell.length_c   1.000
_cell.angle_alpha   90.00
_cell.angle_beta   90.00
_cell.angle_gamma   90.00
#
_symmetry.space_group_name_H-M   'P 1'
#
loop_
_entity.id
_entity.type
_entity.pdbx_description
1 polymer ?
#
loop_
_entity_poly.entity_id
_entity_poly.type
_entity_poly.pdbx_seq_one_letter_code
_entity_poly.pdbx_strand_id
1 'polypeptide(L)'
;MKKILLFLLLAGLSWACSNADDSATARASMTRNSDTPDGKKIYKLYCVTCHGLYGNMGGSGAFDLTKSELKVEERVAVITNGRNAMTPFKSLLKPEQIQAVAEYTLEL
;
A
#
# COMPACT_ATOMS: atom_id res chain seq x y z
N MET A 1 7.84 -16.14 47.87
CA MET A 1 6.53 -16.74 48.17
C MET A 1 6.04 -17.32 46.84
N LYS A 2 6.31 -18.59 46.53
CA LYS A 2 5.46 -19.74 46.93
C LYS A 2 4.00 -19.34 46.61
N LYS A 3 3.42 -19.73 45.48
CA LYS A 3 3.03 -21.11 45.15
C LYS A 3 2.18 -21.04 43.87
N ILE A 4 2.42 -21.91 42.88
CA ILE A 4 1.51 -23.03 42.52
C ILE A 4 0.70 -22.67 41.25
N LEU A 5 0.58 -23.51 40.22
CA LEU A 5 1.18 -24.79 39.88
C LEU A 5 0.69 -25.14 38.45
N LEU A 6 1.62 -25.61 37.62
CA LEU A 6 1.47 -26.68 36.62
C LEU A 6 0.08 -26.97 36.00
N PHE A 7 -0.03 -26.72 34.70
CA PHE A 7 -0.53 -27.69 33.71
C PHE A 7 0.44 -27.63 32.52
N LEU A 8 1.62 -28.25 32.60
CA LEU A 8 1.89 -29.67 32.33
C LEU A 8 1.37 -30.10 30.94
N LEU A 9 2.36 -30.18 30.03
CA LEU A 9 2.47 -31.04 28.85
C LEU A 9 1.20 -31.38 28.06
N LEU A 10 1.22 -31.04 26.78
CA LEU A 10 1.19 -32.08 25.75
C LEU A 10 2.16 -31.72 24.64
N ALA A 11 3.42 -32.05 24.88
CA ALA A 11 4.41 -32.25 23.83
C ALA A 11 3.95 -33.45 22.98
N GLY A 12 3.32 -33.16 21.85
CA GLY A 12 3.09 -34.13 20.78
C GLY A 12 4.36 -34.26 19.95
N LEU A 13 5.34 -34.99 20.48
CA LEU A 13 6.53 -35.43 19.76
C LEU A 13 6.20 -36.73 19.03
N SER A 14 5.82 -36.64 17.76
CA SER A 14 5.69 -37.76 16.80
C SER A 14 5.32 -37.13 15.45
N TRP A 15 6.08 -37.24 14.36
CA TRP A 15 6.78 -38.42 13.88
C TRP A 15 7.85 -37.97 12.87
N ALA A 16 9.06 -38.49 13.01
CA ALA A 16 10.11 -38.42 12.01
C ALA A 16 9.72 -39.25 10.76
N CYS A 17 9.99 -38.69 9.57
CA CYS A 17 10.73 -39.37 8.51
C CYS A 17 11.15 -38.34 7.46
N SER A 18 12.47 -38.13 7.40
CA SER A 18 13.21 -37.47 6.34
C SER A 18 13.02 -38.21 5.02
N ASN A 19 12.47 -37.56 3.99
CA ASN A 19 12.80 -37.84 2.61
C ASN A 19 13.67 -36.68 2.12
N ALA A 20 14.97 -36.94 2.05
CA ALA A 20 15.91 -36.10 1.33
C ALA A 20 15.68 -36.36 -0.16
N ASP A 21 14.74 -35.64 -0.75
CA ASP A 21 14.68 -35.49 -2.20
C ASP A 21 15.43 -34.20 -2.55
N ASP A 22 16.69 -34.42 -2.92
CA ASP A 22 17.49 -33.52 -3.74
C ASP A 22 16.64 -33.07 -4.93
N SER A 23 16.10 -31.87 -4.86
CA SER A 23 15.56 -31.16 -6.01
C SER A 23 15.86 -29.69 -5.84
N ALA A 24 17.14 -29.41 -6.05
CA ALA A 24 17.68 -28.14 -6.49
C ALA A 24 17.03 -27.67 -7.81
N THR A 25 15.71 -27.48 -7.86
CA THR A 25 14.99 -26.81 -8.96
C THR A 25 13.66 -26.22 -8.47
N ALA A 26 13.67 -25.55 -7.32
CA ALA A 26 12.71 -24.49 -7.08
C ALA A 26 13.51 -23.19 -6.92
N ARG A 27 14.14 -22.76 -8.03
CA ARG A 27 14.16 -21.33 -8.31
C ARG A 27 12.69 -20.96 -8.33
N ALA A 28 12.21 -20.50 -7.17
CA ALA A 28 11.00 -19.72 -7.09
C ALA A 28 11.12 -18.74 -8.24
N SER A 29 10.33 -19.02 -9.27
CA SER A 29 9.88 -18.00 -10.19
C SER A 29 9.31 -16.95 -9.25
N MET A 30 10.14 -15.99 -8.90
CA MET A 30 9.71 -14.67 -8.49
C MET A 30 9.04 -14.17 -9.76
N THR A 31 7.82 -14.66 -9.98
CA THR A 31 6.82 -14.01 -10.79
C THR A 31 6.84 -12.64 -10.18
N ARG A 32 7.53 -11.72 -10.86
CA ARG A 32 7.25 -10.31 -10.74
C ARG A 32 5.80 -10.25 -11.14
N ASN A 33 4.91 -10.42 -10.16
CA ASN A 33 3.57 -9.94 -10.22
C ASN A 33 3.78 -8.46 -10.55
N SER A 34 3.69 -8.15 -11.84
CA SER A 34 3.38 -6.83 -12.33
C SER A 34 1.95 -6.57 -11.90
N ASP A 35 1.72 -6.56 -10.58
CA ASP A 35 0.47 -6.14 -10.00
C ASP A 35 0.42 -4.65 -10.32
N THR A 36 -0.39 -4.32 -11.32
CA THR A 36 -0.74 -2.94 -11.64
C THR A 36 -1.06 -2.22 -10.33
N PRO A 37 -0.39 -1.09 -10.03
CA PRO A 37 -0.61 -0.41 -8.77
C PRO A 37 -2.10 -0.08 -8.55
N ASP A 38 -2.63 -0.40 -7.37
CA ASP A 38 -3.99 -0.06 -6.99
C ASP A 38 -4.06 1.40 -6.52
N GLY A 39 -4.50 2.28 -7.43
CA GLY A 39 -4.65 3.72 -7.18
C GLY A 39 -5.57 4.04 -6.00
N LYS A 40 -6.65 3.27 -5.82
CA LYS A 40 -7.60 3.44 -4.71
C LYS A 40 -6.96 3.11 -3.37
N LYS A 41 -6.19 2.03 -3.30
CA LYS A 41 -5.44 1.66 -2.09
C LYS A 41 -4.40 2.73 -1.74
N ILE A 42 -3.68 3.25 -2.74
CA ILE A 42 -2.70 4.33 -2.56
C ILE A 42 -3.40 5.59 -2.05
N TYR A 43 -4.52 5.99 -2.66
CA TYR A 43 -5.30 7.15 -2.24
C TYR A 43 -5.72 7.07 -0.77
N LYS A 44 -6.25 5.91 -0.36
CA LYS A 44 -6.66 5.65 1.02
C LYS A 44 -5.51 5.78 2.02
N LEU A 45 -4.31 5.36 1.62
CA LEU A 45 -3.14 5.37 2.50
C LEU A 45 -2.52 6.77 2.65
N TYR A 46 -2.48 7.55 1.57
CA TYR A 46 -1.68 8.77 1.53
C TYR A 46 -2.48 10.08 1.37
N CYS A 47 -3.67 10.03 0.78
CA CYS A 47 -4.37 11.23 0.32
C CYS A 47 -5.59 11.59 1.18
N VAL A 48 -6.26 10.59 1.75
CA VAL A 48 -7.51 10.76 2.51
C VAL A 48 -7.36 11.67 3.72
N THR A 49 -6.19 11.72 4.35
CA THR A 49 -5.95 12.59 5.51
C THR A 49 -6.24 14.07 5.24
N CYS A 50 -6.03 14.52 3.99
CA CYS A 50 -6.29 15.91 3.61
C CYS A 50 -7.49 16.04 2.67
N HIS A 51 -7.62 15.14 1.68
CA HIS A 51 -8.70 15.23 0.68
C HIS A 51 -9.98 14.49 1.09
N GLY A 52 -9.93 13.63 2.11
CA GLY A 52 -11.05 12.81 2.55
C GLY A 52 -11.30 11.59 1.67
N LEU A 53 -12.25 10.75 2.07
CA LEU A 53 -12.57 9.52 1.32
C LEU A 53 -13.15 9.82 -0.07
N TYR A 54 -13.87 10.94 -0.20
CA TYR A 54 -14.56 11.38 -1.41
C TYR A 54 -13.92 12.59 -2.08
N GLY A 55 -12.66 12.92 -1.74
CA GLY A 55 -11.95 14.03 -2.39
C GLY A 55 -12.38 15.46 -2.02
N ASN A 56 -13.42 15.64 -1.20
CA ASN A 56 -14.05 16.93 -0.92
C ASN A 56 -13.91 17.42 0.53
N MET A 57 -13.07 16.79 1.36
CA MET A 57 -12.96 17.13 2.79
C MET A 57 -12.32 18.50 3.05
N GLY A 58 -11.40 18.94 2.20
CA GLY A 58 -10.72 20.23 2.35
C GLY A 58 -9.78 20.36 3.56
N GLY A 59 -9.31 19.23 4.11
CA GLY A 59 -8.41 19.20 5.25
C GLY A 59 -7.12 19.99 4.99
N SER A 60 -6.73 20.85 5.94
CA SER A 60 -5.57 21.74 5.81
C SER A 60 -5.62 22.66 4.57
N GLY A 61 -6.81 23.01 4.08
CA GLY A 61 -6.98 23.84 2.88
C GLY A 61 -6.77 23.06 1.57
N ALA A 62 -6.86 21.73 1.61
CA ALA A 62 -6.80 20.90 0.42
C ALA A 62 -7.90 21.27 -0.59
N PHE A 63 -7.58 21.21 -1.88
CA PHE A 63 -8.55 21.47 -2.94
C PHE A 63 -9.60 20.35 -3.01
N ASP A 64 -10.85 20.71 -3.30
CA ASP A 64 -11.94 19.78 -3.55
C ASP A 64 -11.75 19.08 -4.90
N LEU A 65 -11.30 17.83 -4.87
CA LEU A 65 -10.91 17.07 -6.06
C LEU A 65 -12.09 16.83 -7.02
N THR A 66 -13.32 16.82 -6.52
CA THR A 66 -14.55 16.64 -7.33
C THR A 66 -14.80 17.83 -8.27
N LYS A 67 -14.14 18.96 -8.00
CA LYS A 67 -14.19 20.19 -8.82
C LYS A 67 -12.95 20.38 -9.69
N SER A 68 -12.01 19.43 -9.68
CA SER A 68 -10.75 19.60 -10.38
C SER A 68 -10.88 19.26 -11.87
N GLU A 69 -10.59 20.24 -12.72
CA GLU A 69 -10.57 20.09 -14.18
C GLU A 69 -9.21 19.60 -14.72
N LEU A 70 -8.26 19.28 -13.83
CA LEU A 70 -6.93 18.85 -14.22
C LEU A 70 -6.97 17.48 -14.91
N LYS A 71 -6.20 17.35 -15.99
CA LYS A 71 -5.93 16.08 -16.67
C LYS A 71 -5.00 15.20 -15.83
N VAL A 72 -4.89 13.92 -16.20
CA VAL A 72 -4.07 12.94 -15.47
C VAL A 72 -2.62 13.41 -15.38
N GLU A 73 -2.06 13.93 -16.46
CA GLU A 73 -0.65 14.34 -16.52
C GLU A 73 -0.37 15.52 -15.56
N GLU A 74 -1.32 16.45 -15.46
CA GLU A 74 -1.24 17.59 -14.54
C GLU A 74 -1.39 17.14 -13.08
N ARG A 75 -2.28 16.17 -12.83
CA ARG A 75 -2.44 15.54 -11.51
C ARG A 75 -1.16 14.80 -11.11
N VAL A 76 -0.55 14.04 -12.01
CA VAL A 76 0.75 13.38 -11.80
C VAL A 76 1.81 14.41 -11.44
N ALA A 77 1.90 15.53 -12.16
CA ALA A 77 2.88 16.57 -11.87
C ALA A 77 2.69 17.17 -10.47
N VAL A 78 1.44 17.42 -10.06
CA VAL A 78 1.09 17.92 -8.72
C VAL A 78 1.40 16.90 -7.63
N ILE A 79 1.03 15.63 -7.81
CA ILE A 79 1.30 14.57 -6.83
C ILE A 79 2.82 14.33 -6.69
N THR A 80 3.53 14.35 -7.81
CA THR A 80 5.00 14.17 -7.84
C THR A 80 5.72 15.28 -7.09
N ASN A 81 5.35 16.54 -7.36
CA ASN A 81 6.11 17.71 -6.92
C ASN A 81 5.49 18.47 -5.74
N GLY A 82 4.28 18.11 -5.34
CA GLY A 82 3.49 18.88 -4.38
C GLY A 82 2.93 20.17 -4.99
N ARG A 83 2.05 20.82 -4.23
CA ARG A 83 1.50 22.15 -4.57
C ARG A 83 0.95 22.80 -3.31
N ASN A 84 1.31 24.06 -3.06
CA ASN A 84 0.93 24.78 -1.84
C ASN A 84 1.32 23.96 -0.59
N ALA A 85 0.36 23.65 0.28
CA ALA A 85 0.58 22.84 1.48
C ALA A 85 0.70 21.32 1.21
N MET A 86 0.41 20.86 -0.02
CA MET A 86 0.55 19.45 -0.39
C MET A 86 2.03 19.10 -0.60
N THR A 87 2.55 18.16 0.20
CA THR A 87 3.93 17.66 0.10
C THR A 87 4.18 16.90 -1.20
N PRO A 88 5.41 16.89 -1.74
CA PRO A 88 5.77 16.04 -2.88
C PRO A 88 5.78 14.55 -2.49
N PHE A 89 5.23 13.68 -3.34
CA PHE A 89 5.21 12.23 -3.11
C PHE A 89 6.27 11.43 -3.87
N LYS A 90 7.09 12.09 -4.71
CA LYS A 90 8.13 11.41 -5.51
C LYS A 90 9.21 10.68 -4.70
N SER A 91 9.36 11.00 -3.42
CA SER A 91 10.28 10.29 -2.51
C SER A 91 9.65 9.07 -1.84
N LEU A 92 8.32 8.91 -1.93
CA LEU A 92 7.55 7.87 -1.25
C LEU A 92 6.89 6.88 -2.23
N LEU A 93 6.49 7.36 -3.41
CA LEU A 93 5.78 6.60 -4.42
C LEU A 93 6.62 6.46 -5.68
N LYS A 94 6.55 5.27 -6.29
CA LYS A 94 7.09 5.02 -7.63
C LYS A 94 6.27 5.75 -8.70
N PRO A 95 6.84 6.06 -9.87
CA PRO A 95 6.10 6.72 -10.96
C PRO A 95 4.79 6.03 -11.32
N GLU A 96 4.76 4.70 -11.37
CA GLU A 96 3.57 3.92 -11.71
C GLU A 96 2.49 4.01 -10.62
N GLN A 97 2.90 4.16 -9.36
CA GLN A 97 1.98 4.36 -8.24
C GLN A 97 1.37 5.77 -8.25
N ILE A 98 2.17 6.77 -8.62
CA ILE A 98 1.70 8.16 -8.81
C ILE A 98 0.70 8.23 -9.96
N GLN A 99 1.00 7.58 -11.09
CA GLN A 99 0.08 7.46 -12.21
C GLN A 99 -1.25 6.84 -11.78
N ALA A 100 -1.21 5.69 -11.12
CA ALA A 100 -2.42 4.99 -10.71
C ALA A 100 -3.30 5.80 -9.74
N VAL A 101 -2.69 6.51 -8.77
CA VAL A 101 -3.48 7.35 -7.85
C VAL A 101 -4.00 8.61 -8.54
N ALA A 102 -3.25 9.19 -9.50
CA ALA A 102 -3.73 10.31 -10.30
C ALA A 102 -4.97 9.92 -11.12
N GLU A 103 -4.96 8.75 -11.76
CA GLU A 103 -6.12 8.21 -12.49
C GLU A 103 -7.31 7.99 -11.56
N TYR A 104 -7.09 7.34 -10.40
CA TYR A 104 -8.17 7.13 -9.43
C TYR A 104 -8.83 8.44 -8.97
N THR A 105 -8.07 9.53 -8.86
CA THR A 105 -8.64 10.82 -8.44
C THR A 105 -9.59 11.46 -9.47
N LEU A 106 -9.69 10.94 -10.70
CA LEU A 106 -10.71 11.34 -11.66
C LEU A 106 -12.07 10.68 -11.40
N GLU A 107 -12.09 9.59 -10.63
CA GLU A 107 -13.30 8.83 -10.32
C GLU A 107 -14.00 9.32 -9.03
N LEU A 108 -13.45 10.36 -8.38
CA LEU A 108 -13.91 10.89 -7.09
C LEU A 108 -15.02 11.92 -7.21
#